data_AF-A0A0S3ST50-F1
#
_entry.id   AF-A0A0S3ST50-F1
#
_cell.length_a   1.000
_cell.length_b   1.000
_cell.length_c   1.000
_cell.angle_alpha   90.00
_cell.angle_beta   90.00
_cell.angle_gamma   90.00
#
_symmetry.space_group_name_H-M   'P 1'
#
loop_
_entity.id
_entity.type
_entity.pdbx_description
1 polymer ?
#
loop_
_entity_poly.entity_id
_entity_poly.type
_entity_poly.pdbx_seq_one_letter_code
_entity_poly.pdbx_strand_id
1 'polypeptide(L)'
;MQIHLVTLILMRSLFGGRRLSVMLFKVPIDAFSVKAEKMRQRERMAEIEKVKKRREERALEKARHEEEMALLARERARAEFHDWEKREEEFHFDQSKVRSEIRLREGRARPIDILTKHLNGSTDLDIEINEPYMVFKGLTVKEMDEFRDDIKMHLDLDRATPTHVEYWEALLVYDWELAEARKKDAIDRARVRGEEPPPELLAEERGLHYSVEPDVKRLLQGKTHAELEALQVHIASEMRTGTAKVVEYWEAVLKYLHI
;
A
#
# COMPACT_ATOMS: atom_id res chain seq x y z
N MET A 1 -18.68 -85.69 29.53
CA MET A 1 -18.87 -86.48 28.28
C MET A 1 -20.27 -86.38 27.68
N GLN A 2 -21.20 -85.55 28.21
CA GLN A 2 -22.59 -85.49 27.73
C GLN A 2 -22.93 -84.26 26.86
N ILE A 3 -22.11 -83.20 26.83
CA ILE A 3 -22.42 -81.98 26.06
C ILE A 3 -22.16 -82.16 24.55
N HIS A 4 -21.08 -82.86 24.16
CA HIS A 4 -20.77 -83.11 22.74
C HIS A 4 -21.78 -84.01 22.01
N LEU A 5 -22.47 -84.89 22.75
CA LEU A 5 -23.45 -85.81 22.16
C LEU A 5 -24.74 -85.07 21.77
N VAL A 6 -25.13 -84.06 22.56
CA VAL A 6 -26.35 -83.27 22.31
C VAL A 6 -26.16 -82.35 21.09
N THR A 7 -24.98 -81.77 20.90
CA THR A 7 -24.68 -80.92 19.72
C THR A 7 -24.65 -81.72 18.42
N LEU A 8 -24.12 -82.96 18.45
CA LEU A 8 -24.10 -83.83 17.26
C LEU A 8 -25.50 -84.31 16.85
N ILE A 9 -26.39 -84.52 17.82
CA ILE A 9 -27.77 -84.94 17.58
C ILE A 9 -28.61 -83.77 17.04
N LEU A 10 -28.43 -82.55 17.56
CA LEU A 10 -29.13 -81.37 17.03
C LEU A 10 -28.73 -81.04 15.59
N MET A 11 -27.44 -81.18 15.25
CA MET A 11 -26.97 -80.96 13.87
C MET A 11 -27.49 -82.01 12.88
N ARG A 12 -27.76 -83.25 13.33
CA ARG A 12 -28.38 -84.30 12.52
C ARG A 12 -29.87 -84.09 12.28
N SER A 13 -30.58 -83.42 13.18
CA SER A 13 -32.01 -83.16 13.05
C SER A 13 -32.33 -81.94 12.17
N LEU A 14 -31.43 -80.96 12.08
CA LEU A 14 -31.62 -79.75 11.27
C LEU A 14 -31.22 -79.94 9.80
N PHE A 15 -30.31 -80.87 9.51
CA PHE A 15 -29.88 -81.18 8.14
C PHE A 15 -30.35 -82.57 7.73
N GLY A 16 -31.62 -82.65 7.31
CA GLY A 16 -32.19 -83.84 6.70
C GLY A 16 -31.38 -84.29 5.48
N GLY A 17 -30.82 -85.50 5.56
CA GLY A 17 -30.64 -86.43 4.43
C GLY A 17 -29.83 -85.99 3.20
N ARG A 18 -29.12 -84.85 3.21
CA ARG A 18 -28.18 -84.49 2.14
C ARG A 18 -26.77 -84.69 2.67
N ARG A 19 -25.98 -85.52 1.95
CA ARG A 19 -24.52 -85.62 2.13
C ARG A 19 -23.95 -84.22 2.18
N LEU A 20 -23.59 -83.75 3.38
CA LEU A 20 -22.70 -82.62 3.57
C LEU A 20 -21.34 -83.08 3.06
N SER A 21 -21.12 -82.94 1.75
CA SER A 21 -19.78 -82.80 1.21
C SER A 21 -19.27 -81.49 1.77
N VAL A 22 -18.72 -81.55 2.99
CA VAL A 22 -17.94 -80.44 3.52
C VAL A 22 -16.72 -80.41 2.61
N MET A 23 -16.78 -79.56 1.58
CA MET A 23 -15.58 -78.99 1.00
C MET A 23 -14.89 -78.23 2.13
N LEU A 24 -14.16 -78.97 2.97
CA LEU A 24 -12.99 -78.43 3.63
C LEU A 24 -12.14 -77.95 2.47
N PHE A 25 -12.20 -76.65 2.19
CA PHE A 25 -11.11 -75.97 1.51
C PHE A 25 -9.87 -76.36 2.32
N LYS A 26 -9.11 -77.34 1.80
CA LYS A 26 -7.80 -77.71 2.33
C LYS A 26 -6.92 -76.50 2.07
N VAL A 27 -6.96 -75.54 3.00
CA VAL A 27 -5.91 -74.55 3.11
C VAL A 27 -4.65 -75.37 3.39
N PRO A 28 -3.64 -75.35 2.49
CA PRO A 28 -2.46 -76.19 2.63
C PRO A 28 -1.81 -75.95 3.99
N ILE A 29 -1.29 -76.99 4.65
CA ILE A 29 -0.68 -76.88 5.99
C ILE A 29 0.47 -75.85 6.01
N ASP A 30 1.17 -75.69 4.88
CA ASP A 30 2.19 -74.65 4.68
C ASP A 30 1.65 -73.21 4.77
N ALA A 31 0.35 -73.00 4.62
CA ALA A 31 -0.30 -71.70 4.78
C ALA A 31 -0.22 -71.17 6.22
N PHE A 32 -0.10 -72.06 7.21
CA PHE A 32 0.06 -71.71 8.63
C PHE A 32 1.53 -71.71 9.08
N SER A 33 2.48 -71.92 8.15
CA SER A 33 3.91 -71.79 8.44
C SER A 33 4.25 -70.37 8.89
N VAL A 34 5.11 -70.25 9.90
CA VAL A 34 5.65 -68.96 10.39
C VAL A 34 6.24 -68.14 9.23
N LYS A 35 6.80 -68.80 8.21
CA LYS A 35 7.31 -68.14 6.99
C LYS A 35 6.19 -67.56 6.13
N ALA A 36 5.09 -68.29 5.93
CA ALA A 36 3.95 -67.82 5.14
C ALA A 36 3.21 -66.65 5.83
N GLU A 37 3.06 -66.68 7.15
CA GLU A 37 2.47 -65.56 7.90
C GLU A 37 3.38 -64.32 7.85
N LYS A 38 4.70 -64.49 7.93
CA LYS A 38 5.67 -63.39 7.80
C LYS A 38 5.63 -62.76 6.39
N MET A 39 5.41 -63.54 5.34
CA MET A 39 5.23 -63.01 3.98
C MET A 39 3.93 -62.21 3.85
N ARG A 40 2.80 -62.70 4.38
CA ARG A 40 1.54 -61.94 4.42
C ARG A 40 1.63 -60.66 5.23
N GLN A 41 2.37 -60.67 6.34
CA GLN A 41 2.63 -59.45 7.10
C GLN A 41 3.44 -58.44 6.28
N ARG A 42 4.47 -58.89 5.54
CA ARG A 42 5.24 -58.01 4.65
C ARG A 42 4.39 -57.42 3.53
N GLU A 43 3.53 -58.22 2.91
CA GLU A 43 2.60 -57.75 1.87
C GLU A 43 1.61 -56.72 2.41
N ARG A 44 1.00 -56.99 3.58
CA ARG A 44 0.12 -56.02 4.28
C ARG A 44 0.86 -54.72 4.60
N MET A 45 2.09 -54.81 5.12
CA MET A 45 2.90 -53.62 5.42
C MET A 45 3.23 -52.82 4.16
N ALA A 46 3.60 -53.49 3.06
CA ALA A 46 3.87 -52.83 1.78
C ALA A 46 2.61 -52.18 1.17
N GLU A 47 1.44 -52.78 1.36
CA GLU A 47 0.17 -52.20 0.93
C GLU A 47 -0.21 -50.96 1.76
N ILE A 48 -0.04 -51.03 3.09
CA ILE A 48 -0.21 -49.89 4.00
C ILE A 48 0.73 -48.75 3.60
N GLU A 49 1.99 -49.04 3.30
CA GLU A 49 2.96 -48.04 2.86
C GLU A 49 2.56 -47.35 1.55
N LYS A 50 2.09 -48.12 0.55
CA LYS A 50 1.55 -47.55 -0.70
C LYS A 50 0.33 -46.67 -0.46
N VAL A 51 -0.59 -47.08 0.42
CA VAL A 51 -1.77 -46.27 0.77
C VAL A 51 -1.35 -45.00 1.50
N LYS A 52 -0.38 -45.09 2.42
CA LYS A 52 0.16 -43.95 3.17
C LYS A 52 0.80 -42.94 2.22
N LYS A 53 1.65 -43.39 1.30
CA LYS A 53 2.27 -42.54 0.28
C LYS A 53 1.22 -41.80 -0.57
N ARG A 54 0.18 -42.49 -1.05
CA ARG A 54 -0.93 -41.85 -1.79
C ARG A 54 -1.75 -40.86 -0.98
N ARG A 55 -1.80 -41.00 0.35
CA ARG A 55 -2.48 -40.03 1.23
C ARG A 55 -1.61 -38.81 1.45
N GLU A 56 -0.31 -39.01 1.65
CA GLU A 56 0.68 -37.94 1.79
C GLU A 56 0.79 -37.11 0.50
N GLU A 57 0.84 -37.74 -0.67
CA GLU A 57 0.86 -37.05 -1.97
C GLU A 57 -0.39 -36.18 -2.16
N ARG A 58 -1.59 -36.72 -1.90
CA ARG A 58 -2.85 -35.95 -1.97
C ARG A 58 -2.93 -34.84 -0.93
N ALA A 59 -2.41 -35.06 0.28
CA ALA A 59 -2.37 -34.03 1.32
C ALA A 59 -1.42 -32.90 0.93
N LEU A 60 -0.26 -33.21 0.35
CA LEU A 60 0.70 -32.23 -0.13
C LEU A 60 0.16 -31.42 -1.30
N GLU A 61 -0.49 -32.08 -2.27
CA GLU A 61 -1.14 -31.43 -3.41
C GLU A 61 -2.27 -30.49 -2.94
N LYS A 62 -3.12 -30.98 -2.02
CA LYS A 62 -4.19 -30.17 -1.41
C LYS A 62 -3.63 -28.98 -0.65
N ALA A 63 -2.57 -29.17 0.13
CA ALA A 63 -1.92 -28.08 0.88
C ALA A 63 -1.32 -27.02 -0.05
N ARG A 64 -0.65 -27.43 -1.14
CA ARG A 64 -0.13 -26.49 -2.15
C ARG A 64 -1.24 -25.72 -2.83
N HIS A 65 -2.31 -26.40 -3.24
CA HIS A 65 -3.46 -25.75 -3.85
C HIS A 65 -4.16 -24.78 -2.89
N GLU A 66 -4.31 -25.16 -1.62
CA GLU A 66 -4.86 -24.27 -0.58
C GLU A 66 -3.97 -23.05 -0.34
N GLU A 67 -2.65 -23.22 -0.35
CA GLU A 67 -1.68 -22.11 -0.23
C GLU A 67 -1.74 -21.17 -1.44
N GLU A 68 -1.77 -21.70 -2.66
CA GLU A 68 -1.93 -20.91 -3.90
C GLU A 68 -3.25 -20.14 -3.90
N MET A 69 -4.36 -20.79 -3.52
CA MET A 69 -5.67 -20.14 -3.44
C MET A 69 -5.71 -19.07 -2.34
N ALA A 70 -5.06 -19.30 -1.19
CA ALA A 70 -4.95 -18.31 -0.13
C ALA A 70 -4.11 -17.09 -0.56
N LEU A 71 -3.03 -17.31 -1.32
CA LEU A 71 -2.23 -16.23 -1.88
C LEU A 71 -3.05 -15.39 -2.88
N LEU A 72 -3.73 -16.05 -3.81
CA LEU A 72 -4.61 -15.37 -4.78
C LEU A 72 -5.75 -14.61 -4.09
N ALA A 73 -6.35 -15.18 -3.04
CA ALA A 73 -7.38 -14.49 -2.27
C ALA A 73 -6.84 -13.23 -1.58
N ARG A 74 -5.63 -13.30 -1.02
CA ARG A 74 -4.95 -12.15 -0.41
C ARG A 74 -4.62 -11.07 -1.43
N GLU A 75 -4.15 -11.46 -2.62
CA GLU A 75 -3.86 -10.52 -3.71
C GLU A 75 -5.12 -9.82 -4.20
N ARG A 76 -6.22 -10.55 -4.39
CA ARG A 76 -7.53 -9.97 -4.74
C ARG A 76 -8.03 -9.00 -3.67
N ALA A 77 -7.98 -9.41 -2.40
CA ALA A 77 -8.38 -8.54 -1.30
C ALA A 77 -7.56 -7.24 -1.23
N ARG A 78 -6.26 -7.29 -1.53
CA ARG A 78 -5.41 -6.09 -1.62
C ARG A 78 -5.81 -5.18 -2.79
N ALA A 79 -6.08 -5.76 -3.96
CA ALA A 79 -6.51 -4.98 -5.13
C ALA A 79 -7.88 -4.32 -4.87
N GLU A 80 -8.84 -5.06 -4.32
CA GLU A 80 -10.16 -4.54 -3.95
C GLU A 80 -10.06 -3.43 -2.90
N PHE A 81 -9.16 -3.58 -1.92
CA PHE A 81 -8.91 -2.56 -0.91
C PHE A 81 -8.35 -1.27 -1.52
N HIS A 82 -7.36 -1.38 -2.39
CA HIS A 82 -6.78 -0.22 -3.08
C HIS A 82 -7.82 0.48 -3.98
N ASP A 83 -8.64 -0.27 -4.71
CA ASP A 83 -9.72 0.29 -5.52
C ASP A 83 -10.78 0.99 -4.65
N TRP A 84 -11.04 0.47 -3.46
CA TRP A 84 -11.94 1.08 -2.50
C TRP A 84 -11.36 2.39 -1.94
N GLU A 85 -10.08 2.40 -1.54
CA GLU A 85 -9.40 3.62 -1.06
C GLU A 85 -9.47 4.74 -2.10
N LYS A 86 -9.17 4.43 -3.37
CA LYS A 86 -9.24 5.42 -4.44
C LYS A 86 -10.66 5.99 -4.62
N ARG A 87 -11.68 5.14 -4.56
CA ARG A 87 -13.09 5.60 -4.67
C ARG A 87 -13.51 6.47 -3.49
N GLU A 88 -13.00 6.18 -2.30
CA GLU A 88 -13.26 7.00 -1.11
C GLU A 88 -12.62 8.38 -1.23
N GLU A 89 -11.39 8.46 -1.74
CA GLU A 89 -10.71 9.74 -2.04
C GLU A 89 -11.49 10.56 -3.08
N GLU A 90 -11.90 9.94 -4.18
CA GLU A 90 -12.75 10.57 -5.21
C GLU A 90 -14.07 11.09 -4.62
N PHE A 91 -14.72 10.29 -3.77
CA PHE A 91 -15.94 10.70 -3.09
C PHE A 91 -15.72 11.90 -2.16
N HIS A 92 -14.66 11.89 -1.34
CA HIS A 92 -14.33 13.01 -0.47
C HIS A 92 -14.05 14.30 -1.26
N PHE A 93 -13.39 14.17 -2.41
CA PHE A 93 -13.12 15.29 -3.30
C PHE A 93 -14.38 15.88 -3.92
N ASP A 94 -15.29 15.03 -4.41
CA ASP A 94 -16.57 15.50 -4.93
C ASP A 94 -17.45 16.12 -3.85
N GLN A 95 -17.45 15.58 -2.63
CA GLN A 95 -18.08 16.22 -1.48
C GLN A 95 -17.45 17.59 -1.17
N SER A 96 -16.13 17.72 -1.32
CA SER A 96 -15.43 19.00 -1.15
C SER A 96 -15.93 20.07 -2.13
N LYS A 97 -16.10 19.71 -3.42
CA LYS A 97 -16.65 20.60 -4.45
C LYS A 97 -18.07 21.07 -4.11
N VAL A 98 -18.94 20.15 -3.69
CA VAL A 98 -20.32 20.49 -3.29
C VAL A 98 -20.32 21.43 -2.08
N ARG A 99 -19.48 21.15 -1.07
CA ARG A 99 -19.33 22.03 0.10
C ARG A 99 -18.79 23.41 -0.28
N SER A 100 -17.87 23.47 -1.24
CA SER A 100 -17.30 24.70 -1.79
C SER A 100 -18.39 25.58 -2.42
N GLU A 101 -19.22 24.98 -3.28
CA GLU A 101 -20.34 25.67 -3.94
C GLU A 101 -21.34 26.25 -2.92
N ILE A 102 -21.66 25.50 -1.87
CA ILE A 102 -22.53 25.97 -0.77
C ILE A 102 -21.90 27.17 -0.05
N ARG A 103 -20.60 27.10 0.31
CA ARG A 103 -19.90 28.20 1.00
C ARG A 103 -19.84 29.47 0.17
N LEU A 104 -19.59 29.34 -1.14
CA LEU A 104 -19.57 30.47 -2.07
C LEU A 104 -20.94 31.15 -2.11
N ARG A 105 -22.03 30.38 -2.22
CA ARG A 105 -23.40 30.92 -2.21
C ARG A 105 -23.78 31.60 -0.91
N GLU A 106 -23.29 31.10 0.21
CA GLU A 106 -23.59 31.65 1.55
C GLU A 106 -22.68 32.82 1.94
N GLY A 107 -21.73 33.23 1.08
CA GLY A 107 -20.78 34.31 1.38
C GLY A 107 -19.72 33.95 2.43
N ARG A 108 -19.47 32.66 2.64
CA ARG A 108 -18.55 32.09 3.64
C ARG A 108 -17.35 31.41 2.99
N ALA A 109 -16.90 31.95 1.86
CA ALA A 109 -15.89 31.32 1.02
C ALA A 109 -14.56 31.15 1.77
N ARG A 110 -13.97 29.96 1.66
CA ARG A 110 -12.57 29.70 2.04
C ARG A 110 -11.64 30.03 0.88
N PRO A 111 -10.33 30.21 1.12
CA PRO A 111 -9.32 30.43 0.08
C PRO A 111 -9.41 29.44 -1.10
N ILE A 112 -9.57 28.14 -0.82
CA ILE A 112 -9.69 27.11 -1.86
C ILE A 112 -10.93 27.30 -2.73
N ASP A 113 -12.05 27.73 -2.15
CA ASP A 113 -13.30 27.92 -2.88
C ASP A 113 -13.16 29.04 -3.93
N ILE A 114 -12.40 30.09 -3.60
CA ILE A 114 -12.11 31.21 -4.49
C ILE A 114 -11.21 30.76 -5.65
N LEU A 115 -10.15 29.98 -5.37
CA LEU A 115 -9.25 29.45 -6.40
C LEU A 115 -9.99 28.51 -7.36
N THR A 116 -10.77 27.56 -6.84
CA THR A 116 -11.54 26.63 -7.67
C THR A 116 -12.57 27.37 -8.52
N LYS A 117 -13.17 28.47 -8.01
CA LYS A 117 -14.05 29.33 -8.81
C LYS A 117 -13.30 30.03 -9.94
N HIS A 118 -12.11 30.59 -9.68
CA HIS A 118 -11.29 31.22 -10.71
C HIS A 118 -10.92 30.26 -11.82
N LEU A 119 -10.53 29.04 -11.45
CA LEU A 119 -10.14 28.00 -12.40
C LEU A 119 -11.30 27.58 -13.31
N ASN A 120 -12.50 27.45 -12.76
CA ASN A 120 -13.69 27.06 -13.51
C ASN A 120 -14.36 28.21 -14.30
N GLY A 121 -13.91 29.46 -14.14
CA GLY A 121 -14.41 30.61 -14.89
C GLY A 121 -15.88 30.98 -14.65
N SER A 122 -16.47 30.55 -13.52
CA SER A 122 -17.88 30.82 -13.23
C SER A 122 -18.10 32.27 -12.78
N THR A 123 -18.69 33.08 -13.66
CA THR A 123 -19.12 34.47 -13.42
C THR A 123 -20.46 34.59 -12.67
N ASP A 124 -21.09 33.48 -12.30
CA ASP A 124 -22.49 33.43 -11.86
C ASP A 124 -22.71 33.79 -10.37
N LEU A 125 -21.63 34.17 -9.67
CA LEU A 125 -21.69 34.60 -8.26
C LEU A 125 -20.98 35.95 -8.14
N ASP A 126 -21.65 36.95 -7.55
CA ASP A 126 -21.16 38.34 -7.29
C ASP A 126 -20.02 38.42 -6.26
N ILE A 127 -19.07 37.48 -6.31
CA ILE A 127 -17.83 37.54 -5.52
C ILE A 127 -16.79 38.15 -6.44
N GLU A 128 -16.30 39.33 -6.03
CA GLU A 128 -15.21 40.04 -6.68
C GLU A 128 -13.98 39.11 -6.79
N ILE A 129 -13.60 38.81 -8.03
CA ILE A 129 -12.46 37.96 -8.37
C ILE A 129 -11.19 38.72 -7.98
N ASN A 130 -10.75 38.54 -6.74
CA ASN A 130 -9.44 39.02 -6.28
C ASN A 130 -8.35 38.19 -6.96
N GLU A 131 -7.21 38.82 -7.30
CA GLU A 131 -6.09 38.12 -7.93
C GLU A 131 -5.74 36.83 -7.16
N PRO A 132 -5.54 35.67 -7.81
CA PRO A 132 -5.48 34.36 -7.15
C PRO A 132 -4.51 34.27 -5.97
N TYR A 133 -3.39 34.99 -6.00
CA TYR A 133 -2.40 35.01 -4.92
C TYR A 133 -2.84 35.79 -3.67
N MET A 134 -3.87 36.63 -3.77
CA MET A 134 -4.36 37.42 -2.65
C MET A 134 -5.04 36.57 -1.57
N VAL A 135 -5.47 35.34 -1.91
CA VAL A 135 -6.10 34.41 -0.96
C VAL A 135 -5.16 33.96 0.16
N PHE A 136 -3.84 34.08 -0.06
CA PHE A 136 -2.80 33.75 0.94
C PHE A 136 -2.60 34.86 1.97
N LYS A 137 -3.14 36.06 1.72
CA LYS A 137 -2.95 37.23 2.58
C LYS A 137 -3.86 37.15 3.81
N GLY A 138 -3.27 37.30 4.99
CA GLY A 138 -4.00 37.34 6.26
C GLY A 138 -4.30 35.97 6.87
N LEU A 139 -3.92 34.87 6.21
CA LEU A 139 -3.98 33.53 6.79
C LEU A 139 -2.93 33.35 7.89
N THR A 140 -3.34 32.73 9.00
CA THR A 140 -2.44 32.23 10.04
C THR A 140 -1.59 31.08 9.53
N VAL A 141 -0.54 30.68 10.26
CA VAL A 141 0.32 29.54 9.89
C VAL A 141 -0.51 28.26 9.77
N LYS A 142 -1.40 28.02 10.74
CA LYS A 142 -2.26 26.83 10.74
C LYS A 142 -3.23 26.82 9.55
N GLU A 143 -3.84 27.95 9.24
CA GLU A 143 -4.74 28.06 8.07
C GLU A 143 -3.97 27.89 6.76
N MET A 144 -2.69 28.30 6.73
CA MET A 144 -1.82 28.06 5.58
C MET A 144 -1.55 26.58 5.37
N ASP A 145 -1.22 25.84 6.43
CA ASP A 145 -0.98 24.40 6.37
C ASP A 145 -2.25 23.65 5.90
N GLU A 146 -3.41 23.98 6.48
CA GLU A 146 -4.70 23.40 6.08
C GLU A 146 -5.02 23.74 4.60
N PHE A 147 -4.71 24.96 4.17
CA PHE A 147 -4.94 25.39 2.79
C PHE A 147 -3.98 24.72 1.79
N ARG A 148 -2.72 24.50 2.18
CA ARG A 148 -1.75 23.75 1.40
C ARG A 148 -2.21 22.30 1.19
N ASP A 149 -2.77 21.67 2.22
CA ASP A 149 -3.32 20.32 2.10
C ASP A 149 -4.57 20.30 1.21
N ASP A 150 -5.44 21.32 1.29
CA ASP A 150 -6.55 21.51 0.35
C ASP A 150 -6.05 21.65 -1.12
N ILE A 151 -4.96 22.40 -1.36
CA ILE A 151 -4.34 22.55 -2.70
C ILE A 151 -3.76 21.22 -3.20
N LYS A 152 -3.03 20.47 -2.35
CA LYS A 152 -2.49 19.16 -2.72
C LYS A 152 -3.58 18.17 -3.11
N MET A 153 -4.67 18.12 -2.34
CA MET A 153 -5.82 17.27 -2.67
C MET A 153 -6.37 17.59 -4.07
N HIS A 154 -6.41 18.87 -4.45
CA HIS A 154 -6.81 19.26 -5.82
C HIS A 154 -5.75 18.87 -6.84
N LEU A 155 -4.46 19.03 -6.57
CA LEU A 155 -3.40 18.59 -7.48
C LEU A 155 -3.42 17.06 -7.75
N ASP A 156 -3.78 16.27 -6.74
CA ASP A 156 -3.84 14.81 -6.85
C ASP A 156 -5.07 14.33 -7.64
N LEU A 157 -6.22 15.02 -7.49
CA LEU A 157 -7.52 14.55 -8.01
C LEU A 157 -8.06 15.37 -9.19
N ASP A 158 -7.66 16.63 -9.36
CA ASP A 158 -8.08 17.54 -10.45
C ASP A 158 -7.11 17.49 -11.65
N ARG A 159 -6.86 16.28 -12.16
CA ARG A 159 -5.89 16.03 -13.24
C ARG A 159 -6.52 15.90 -14.63
N ALA A 160 -7.77 16.32 -14.78
CA ALA A 160 -8.53 16.13 -16.02
C ALA A 160 -7.98 16.97 -17.19
N THR A 161 -7.45 18.16 -16.89
CA THR A 161 -6.87 19.09 -17.87
C THR A 161 -5.46 19.48 -17.46
N PRO A 162 -4.48 19.52 -18.39
CA PRO A 162 -3.12 19.96 -18.07
C PRO A 162 -3.07 21.36 -17.44
N THR A 163 -3.99 22.24 -17.84
CA THR A 163 -4.10 23.59 -17.29
C THR A 163 -4.48 23.62 -15.81
N HIS A 164 -5.29 22.67 -15.32
CA HIS A 164 -5.61 22.58 -13.89
C HIS A 164 -4.39 22.11 -13.11
N VAL A 165 -3.65 21.13 -13.64
CA VAL A 165 -2.41 20.63 -13.04
C VAL A 165 -1.39 21.76 -12.90
N GLU A 166 -1.08 22.45 -14.00
CA GLU A 166 -0.16 23.59 -14.01
C GLU A 166 -0.59 24.70 -13.03
N TYR A 167 -1.90 24.96 -12.94
CA TYR A 167 -2.45 25.95 -12.01
C TYR A 167 -2.23 25.57 -10.55
N TRP A 168 -2.56 24.34 -10.16
CA TRP A 168 -2.38 23.86 -8.79
C TRP A 168 -0.90 23.71 -8.42
N GLU A 169 -0.03 23.29 -9.35
CA GLU A 169 1.42 23.26 -9.17
C GLU A 169 1.97 24.66 -8.92
N ALA A 170 1.59 25.65 -9.73
CA ALA A 170 2.04 27.03 -9.57
C ALA A 170 1.63 27.63 -8.21
N LEU A 171 0.43 27.29 -7.71
CA LEU A 171 -0.03 27.73 -6.39
C LEU A 171 0.74 27.09 -5.24
N LEU A 172 1.16 25.83 -5.39
CA LEU A 172 1.98 25.14 -4.40
C LEU A 172 3.39 25.74 -4.33
N VAL A 173 3.96 26.10 -5.47
CA VAL A 173 5.25 26.81 -5.55
C VAL A 173 5.13 28.19 -4.89
N TYR A 174 4.05 28.93 -5.17
CA TYR A 174 3.82 30.24 -4.56
C TYR A 174 3.66 30.18 -3.04
N ASP A 175 2.93 29.19 -2.51
CA ASP A 175 2.81 28.94 -1.06
C ASP A 175 4.19 28.73 -0.41
N TRP A 176 5.02 27.91 -1.05
CA TRP A 176 6.39 27.66 -0.59
C TRP A 176 7.23 28.95 -0.59
N GLU A 177 7.20 29.73 -1.68
CA GLU A 177 7.94 30.99 -1.77
C GLU A 177 7.50 31.98 -0.69
N LEU A 178 6.21 32.06 -0.41
CA LEU A 178 5.64 32.92 0.62
C LEU A 178 6.08 32.48 2.03
N ALA A 179 6.08 31.19 2.30
CA ALA A 179 6.58 30.63 3.55
C ALA A 179 8.07 30.97 3.74
N GLU A 180 8.87 30.80 2.70
CA GLU A 180 10.31 31.08 2.72
C GLU A 180 10.60 32.59 2.91
N ALA A 181 9.83 33.46 2.24
CA ALA A 181 9.92 34.90 2.43
C ALA A 181 9.59 35.33 3.87
N ARG A 182 8.54 34.72 4.47
CA ARG A 182 8.16 34.98 5.87
C ARG A 182 9.26 34.53 6.85
N LYS A 183 9.92 33.40 6.59
CA LYS A 183 11.05 32.92 7.39
C LYS A 183 12.21 33.90 7.34
N LYS A 184 12.64 34.31 6.15
CA LYS A 184 13.72 35.30 5.96
C LYS A 184 13.43 36.62 6.65
N ASP A 185 12.24 37.15 6.47
CA ASP A 185 11.80 38.40 7.11
C ASP A 185 11.76 38.29 8.65
N ALA A 186 11.38 37.12 9.21
CA ALA A 186 11.45 36.88 10.64
C ALA A 186 12.91 36.86 11.16
N ILE A 187 13.82 36.22 10.44
CA ILE A 187 15.25 36.16 10.77
C ILE A 187 15.89 37.55 10.67
N ASP A 188 15.62 38.28 9.59
CA ASP A 188 16.14 39.64 9.38
C ASP A 188 15.65 40.59 10.47
N ARG A 189 14.37 40.49 10.88
CA ARG A 189 13.85 41.27 12.01
C ARG A 189 14.54 40.92 13.32
N ALA A 190 14.74 39.65 13.62
CA ALA A 190 15.44 39.22 14.83
C ALA A 190 16.88 39.79 14.84
N ARG A 191 17.58 39.70 13.70
CA ARG A 191 18.92 40.27 13.51
C ARG A 191 18.97 41.78 13.72
N VAL A 192 18.02 42.53 13.15
CA VAL A 192 17.94 44.00 13.32
C VAL A 192 17.65 44.37 14.77
N ARG A 193 16.86 43.57 15.49
CA ARG A 193 16.53 43.79 16.91
C ARG A 193 17.61 43.31 17.88
N GLY A 194 18.64 42.60 17.39
CA GLY A 194 19.64 41.95 18.24
C GLY A 194 19.05 40.78 19.05
N GLU A 195 17.91 40.25 18.63
CA GLU A 195 17.26 39.09 19.21
C GLU A 195 17.74 37.82 18.52
N GLU A 196 17.81 36.71 19.25
CA GLU A 196 18.12 35.42 18.65
C GLU A 196 16.87 34.93 17.88
N PRO A 197 17.00 34.48 16.62
CA PRO A 197 15.85 33.98 15.87
C PRO A 197 15.19 32.79 16.58
N PRO A 198 13.89 32.55 16.36
CA PRO A 198 13.19 31.41 16.95
C PRO A 198 13.95 30.08 16.75
N PRO A 199 14.14 29.26 17.79
CA PRO A 199 14.91 28.01 17.71
C PRO A 199 14.43 27.02 16.63
N GLU A 200 13.14 27.03 16.31
CA GLU A 200 12.54 26.21 15.25
C GLU A 200 13.04 26.63 13.85
N LEU A 201 13.15 27.94 13.61
CA LEU A 201 13.73 28.47 12.36
C LEU A 201 15.23 28.21 12.29
N LEU A 202 15.93 28.31 13.43
CA LEU A 202 17.34 27.98 13.53
C LEU A 202 17.62 26.48 13.37
N ALA A 203 16.71 25.60 13.78
CA ALA A 203 16.86 24.15 13.63
C ALA A 203 16.73 23.70 12.17
N GLU A 204 15.81 24.31 11.41
CA GLU A 204 15.74 24.13 9.95
C GLU A 204 16.96 24.74 9.23
N GLU A 205 17.44 25.91 9.67
CA GLU A 205 18.70 26.47 9.16
C GLU A 205 19.92 25.59 9.47
N ARG A 206 19.94 24.90 10.62
CA ARG A 206 21.05 24.01 11.01
C ARG A 206 21.18 22.77 10.12
N GLY A 207 20.17 22.42 9.33
CA GLY A 207 20.25 21.39 8.28
C GLY A 207 20.90 21.88 6.98
N LEU A 208 21.13 23.19 6.84
CA LEU A 208 21.70 23.85 5.67
C LEU A 208 22.95 24.61 6.11
N HIS A 209 24.14 24.11 5.79
CA HIS A 209 25.34 24.90 6.03
C HIS A 209 25.25 26.18 5.15
N TYR A 210 25.04 27.37 5.73
CA TYR A 210 24.88 28.64 5.00
C TYR A 210 25.93 28.86 3.89
N SER A 211 27.11 28.26 4.06
CA SER A 211 28.21 28.29 3.10
C SER A 211 27.87 27.70 1.73
N VAL A 212 26.89 26.79 1.61
CA VAL A 212 26.57 26.13 0.33
C VAL A 212 25.41 26.78 -0.42
N GLU A 213 24.57 27.61 0.21
CA GLU A 213 23.45 28.28 -0.49
C GLU A 213 23.89 29.14 -1.69
N PRO A 214 24.97 29.97 -1.60
CA PRO A 214 25.45 30.74 -2.74
C PRO A 214 25.94 29.84 -3.88
N ASP A 215 26.51 28.69 -3.54
CA ASP A 215 27.06 27.73 -4.49
C ASP A 215 25.94 26.99 -5.23
N VAL A 216 24.89 26.58 -4.50
CA VAL A 216 23.66 26.01 -5.08
C VAL A 216 22.98 27.00 -6.01
N LYS A 217 22.81 28.26 -5.60
CA LYS A 217 22.24 29.30 -6.50
C LYS A 217 23.06 29.47 -7.76
N ARG A 218 24.39 29.56 -7.66
CA ARG A 218 25.26 29.63 -8.85
C ARG A 218 25.18 28.38 -9.73
N LEU A 219 24.99 27.20 -9.13
CA LEU A 219 24.85 25.94 -9.87
C LEU A 219 23.56 25.93 -10.69
N LEU A 220 22.45 26.43 -10.14
CA LEU A 220 21.13 26.36 -10.77
C LEU A 220 20.86 27.55 -11.72
N GLN A 221 21.45 28.70 -11.46
CA GLN A 221 21.21 29.93 -12.21
C GLN A 221 21.64 29.79 -13.68
N GLY A 222 20.74 30.16 -14.60
CA GLY A 222 21.00 30.14 -16.04
C GLY A 222 20.82 28.79 -16.74
N LYS A 223 20.42 27.73 -16.00
CA LYS A 223 20.03 26.45 -16.58
C LYS A 223 18.60 26.51 -17.13
N THR A 224 18.37 25.79 -18.22
CA THR A 224 17.04 25.56 -18.78
C THR A 224 16.27 24.52 -17.98
N HIS A 225 14.94 24.49 -18.11
CA HIS A 225 14.09 23.51 -17.43
C HIS A 225 14.55 22.06 -17.63
N ALA A 226 14.83 21.69 -18.89
CA ALA A 226 15.29 20.34 -19.23
C ALA A 226 16.63 19.98 -18.56
N GLU A 227 17.52 20.97 -18.38
CA GLU A 227 18.80 20.78 -17.69
C GLU A 227 18.62 20.66 -16.17
N LEU A 228 17.63 21.35 -15.59
CA LEU A 228 17.28 21.24 -14.17
C LEU A 228 16.64 19.89 -13.86
N GLU A 229 15.72 19.40 -14.70
CA GLU A 229 15.14 18.06 -14.58
C GLU A 229 16.21 16.97 -14.70
N ALA A 230 17.10 17.08 -15.69
CA ALA A 230 18.21 16.13 -15.84
C ALA A 230 19.13 16.12 -14.61
N LEU A 231 19.40 17.30 -14.04
CA LEU A 231 20.19 17.45 -12.83
C LEU A 231 19.48 16.81 -11.61
N GLN A 232 18.17 17.02 -11.45
CA GLN A 232 17.37 16.41 -10.40
C GLN A 232 17.41 14.88 -10.47
N VAL A 233 17.18 14.30 -11.67
CA VAL A 233 17.22 12.86 -11.89
C VAL A 233 18.61 12.29 -11.56
N HIS A 234 19.67 12.97 -11.98
CA HIS A 234 21.04 12.57 -11.72
C HIS A 234 21.36 12.57 -10.22
N ILE A 235 21.06 13.65 -9.51
CA ILE A 235 21.32 13.78 -8.07
C ILE A 235 20.50 12.75 -7.28
N ALA A 236 19.22 12.57 -7.62
CA ALA A 236 18.37 11.56 -6.98
C ALA A 236 18.89 10.13 -7.20
N SER A 237 19.50 9.86 -8.36
CA SER A 237 20.16 8.59 -8.63
C SER A 237 21.41 8.40 -7.75
N GLU A 238 22.30 9.40 -7.68
CA GLU A 238 23.52 9.32 -6.87
C GLU A 238 23.24 9.18 -5.37
N MET A 239 22.18 9.83 -4.90
CA MET A 239 21.66 9.71 -3.54
C MET A 239 21.21 8.28 -3.23
N ARG A 240 20.44 7.66 -4.14
CA ARG A 240 19.97 6.27 -3.97
C ARG A 240 21.10 5.24 -4.02
N THR A 241 22.14 5.49 -4.82
CA THR A 241 23.29 4.59 -4.95
C THR A 241 24.31 4.76 -3.83
N GLY A 242 24.14 5.75 -2.94
CA GLY A 242 25.07 6.04 -1.85
C GLY A 242 26.43 6.55 -2.33
N THR A 243 26.52 7.04 -3.57
CA THR A 243 27.76 7.60 -4.16
C THR A 243 27.90 9.10 -3.90
N ALA A 244 26.85 9.73 -3.36
CA ALA A 244 26.82 11.11 -2.94
C ALA A 244 27.89 11.40 -1.86
N LYS A 245 28.92 12.17 -2.24
CA LYS A 245 30.03 12.53 -1.33
C LYS A 245 29.61 13.46 -0.20
N VAL A 246 28.64 14.34 -0.45
CA VAL A 246 28.11 15.31 0.52
C VAL A 246 26.59 15.26 0.43
N VAL A 247 25.99 14.35 1.19
CA VAL A 247 24.53 14.10 1.17
C VAL A 247 23.76 15.40 1.49
N GLU A 248 24.18 16.14 2.50
CA GLU A 248 23.58 17.42 2.93
C GLU A 248 23.56 18.48 1.81
N TYR A 249 24.61 18.53 0.98
CA TYR A 249 24.68 19.45 -0.16
C TYR A 249 23.68 19.05 -1.25
N TRP A 250 23.59 17.77 -1.57
CA TRP A 250 22.67 17.27 -2.59
C TRP A 250 21.21 17.32 -2.15
N GLU A 251 20.93 17.11 -0.87
CA GLU A 251 19.63 17.38 -0.27
C GLU A 251 19.24 18.86 -0.42
N ALA A 252 20.19 19.78 -0.19
CA ALA A 252 19.95 21.20 -0.42
C ALA A 252 19.65 21.49 -1.90
N VAL A 253 20.44 20.95 -2.84
CA VAL A 253 20.19 21.14 -4.28
C VAL A 253 18.83 20.55 -4.70
N LEU A 254 18.47 19.35 -4.22
CA LEU A 254 17.18 18.73 -4.52
C LEU A 254 16.01 19.50 -3.93
N LYS A 255 16.17 20.09 -2.74
CA LYS A 255 15.18 20.98 -2.14
C LYS A 255 14.98 22.23 -3.00
N TYR A 256 16.06 22.75 -3.61
CA TYR A 256 15.97 23.89 -4.54
C TYR A 256 15.40 23.53 -5.93
N LEU A 257 15.49 22.27 -6.34
CA LEU A 257 15.00 21.76 -7.63
C LEU A 257 13.55 21.24 -7.61
N HIS A 258 13.00 20.94 -6.42
CA HIS A 258 11.59 20.55 -6.24
C HIS A 258 10.64 21.74 -6.04
N ILE A 259 11.20 22.95 -6.04
CA ILE A 259 10.47 24.22 -6.12
C ILE A 259 10.33 24.56 -7.60
#